data_AF-A0A847HJT9-F1
#
_entry.id   AF-A0A847HJT9-F1
#
_cell.length_a   1.000
_cell.length_b   1.000
_cell.length_c   1.000
_cell.angle_alpha   90.00
_cell.angle_beta   90.00
_cell.angle_gamma   90.00
#
_symmetry.space_group_name_H-M   'P 1'
#
loop_
_entity.id
_entity.type
_entity.pdbx_description
1 polymer ?
#
loop_
_entity_poly.entity_id
_entity_poly.type
_entity_poly.pdbx_seq_one_letter_code
_entity_poly.pdbx_strand_id
1 'polypeptide(L)'
;MNLGRRILKSMRRGSAMFLLMTVVGVLYIFGMLLINYMTQERTQTAKLGENLQAFCLAEAAVEKAMLKMREIFNEKLLSEEGEVNDQILSLLDIDRAENFSLRIRIQDGEVIDGGTAEVLVEVNNLRLTPFKTYIDEYEDVPPALKVYRKENRDTYADKALGGWEGLLRFEAVGKYRNAEKKLEVIRELKVTDLTPPAENYTLFVASRKDEYLRHGEFRCRNWSVVRDLKALIDDIAEKTGNAFQETLGNTASDYFWEPNMASNVSFEGEIKVRILKVIRKLVMSVSDLKVKDFVDFSIGKLHPYLWGKIRTNGRLHVYLPFFAADDIINYFEDNSIFSHQRPEIGYLFCNNQLHDPYLSKYTYYEGEIIRYYQKLKPYVLGITETPYPSSDPYTINTKFDFVSRNPDKLEPMQLARIKKDAKDYCHEFIERDLILQGTYSKPAAIMGLVYVQGNLFIGGRISGQAMIVAQGDIIITDNVVQDSAASFLSLVSLNGSVKYARELKNAKVEAAIYAKESVVGGEQINIFGNLVVDSLNRQKGEDGALIMPKKVMINYDSKLKSEVGSNVCFNISDLITTMRDL
;
A
#
# COMPACT_ATOMS: atom_id res chain seq x y z
N MET A 1 85.86 53.01 -62.10
CA MET A 1 84.60 52.23 -62.17
C MET A 1 84.52 50.98 -61.28
N ASN A 2 85.62 50.43 -60.72
CA ASN A 2 85.56 49.18 -59.91
C ASN A 2 85.27 49.34 -58.40
N LEU A 3 85.32 50.56 -57.85
CA LEU A 3 85.02 50.80 -56.43
C LEU A 3 83.51 50.80 -56.15
N GLY A 4 82.71 51.41 -57.03
CA GLY A 4 81.25 51.50 -56.88
C GLY A 4 80.52 50.14 -56.95
N ARG A 5 81.01 49.20 -57.77
CA ARG A 5 80.43 47.83 -57.84
C ARG A 5 80.72 46.97 -56.60
N ARG A 6 81.85 47.19 -55.90
CA ARG A 6 82.15 46.49 -54.63
C ARG A 6 81.34 47.05 -53.47
N ILE A 7 81.15 48.37 -53.41
CA ILE A 7 80.32 49.02 -52.38
C ILE A 7 78.84 48.65 -52.57
N LEU A 8 78.31 48.65 -53.81
CA LEU A 8 76.94 48.17 -54.07
C LEU A 8 76.73 46.68 -53.75
N LYS A 9 77.71 45.80 -54.01
CA LYS A 9 77.63 44.37 -53.61
C LYS A 9 77.71 44.19 -52.09
N SER A 10 78.51 45.00 -51.40
CA SER A 10 78.61 45.04 -49.94
C SER A 10 77.30 45.53 -49.30
N MET A 11 76.73 46.63 -49.80
CA MET A 11 75.45 47.17 -49.32
C MET A 11 74.27 46.25 -49.62
N ARG A 12 74.24 45.56 -50.79
CA ARG A 12 73.23 44.52 -51.08
C ARG A 12 73.35 43.34 -50.12
N ARG A 13 74.56 42.89 -49.78
CA ARG A 13 74.78 41.82 -48.80
C ARG A 13 74.39 42.23 -47.37
N GLY A 14 74.68 43.47 -46.97
CA GLY A 14 74.24 44.03 -45.69
C GLY A 14 72.72 44.17 -45.58
N SER A 15 72.06 44.66 -46.64
CA SER A 15 70.60 44.76 -46.71
C SER A 15 69.91 43.39 -46.70
N ALA A 16 70.48 42.41 -47.40
CA ALA A 16 69.96 41.05 -47.42
C ALA A 16 70.13 40.36 -46.06
N MET A 17 71.26 40.56 -45.37
CA MET A 17 71.48 40.05 -44.00
C MET A 17 70.54 40.69 -42.99
N PHE A 18 70.28 41.99 -43.09
CA PHE A 18 69.32 42.66 -42.23
C PHE A 18 67.89 42.13 -42.45
N LEU A 19 67.50 41.92 -43.71
CA LEU A 19 66.19 41.37 -44.06
C LEU A 19 66.06 39.92 -43.56
N LEU A 20 67.10 39.10 -43.70
CA LEU A 20 67.13 37.72 -43.22
C LEU A 20 67.07 37.65 -41.68
N MET A 21 67.83 38.49 -40.97
CA MET A 21 67.76 38.61 -39.51
C MET A 21 66.39 39.12 -39.03
N THR A 22 65.76 40.04 -39.78
CA THR A 22 64.42 40.52 -39.47
C THR A 22 63.39 39.42 -39.66
N VAL A 23 63.46 38.66 -40.75
CA VAL A 23 62.56 37.52 -41.01
C VAL A 23 62.75 36.42 -39.96
N VAL A 24 64.00 36.08 -39.59
CA VAL A 24 64.29 35.11 -38.54
C VAL A 24 63.83 35.61 -37.17
N GLY A 25 64.03 36.89 -36.85
CA GLY A 25 63.55 37.50 -35.62
C GLY A 25 62.02 37.51 -35.51
N VAL A 26 61.32 37.83 -36.60
CA VAL A 26 59.86 37.77 -36.68
C VAL A 26 59.37 36.33 -36.54
N LEU A 27 59.98 35.36 -37.24
CA LEU A 27 59.64 33.94 -37.10
C LEU A 27 59.89 33.41 -35.68
N TYR A 28 60.96 33.86 -35.02
CA TYR A 28 61.24 33.52 -33.62
C TYR A 28 60.18 34.08 -32.67
N ILE A 29 59.78 35.35 -32.85
CA ILE A 29 58.71 35.97 -32.05
C ILE A 29 57.38 35.24 -32.27
N PHE A 30 57.01 34.94 -33.51
CA PHE A 30 55.78 34.18 -33.82
C PHE A 30 55.84 32.74 -33.29
N GLY A 31 56.99 32.07 -33.36
CA GLY A 31 57.19 30.75 -32.79
C GLY A 31 57.02 30.74 -31.27
N MET A 32 57.61 31.72 -30.57
CA MET A 32 57.45 31.87 -29.12
C MET A 32 56.01 32.24 -28.74
N LEU A 33 55.34 33.11 -29.50
CA LEU A 33 53.93 33.44 -29.29
C LEU A 33 53.03 32.21 -29.47
N LEU A 34 53.28 31.38 -30.48
CA LEU A 34 52.51 30.17 -30.73
C LEU A 34 52.71 29.12 -29.64
N ILE A 35 53.93 28.95 -29.13
CA ILE A 35 54.21 28.05 -27.99
C ILE A 35 53.51 28.55 -26.73
N ASN A 36 53.59 29.84 -26.44
CA ASN A 36 52.91 30.45 -25.30
C ASN A 36 51.39 30.33 -25.41
N TYR A 37 50.83 30.55 -26.61
CA TYR A 37 49.40 30.38 -26.87
C TYR A 37 48.97 28.92 -26.66
N MET A 38 49.70 27.96 -27.25
CA MET A 38 49.39 26.52 -27.11
C MET A 38 49.50 26.02 -25.67
N THR A 39 50.46 26.53 -24.89
CA THR A 39 50.59 26.18 -23.46
C THR A 39 49.49 26.82 -22.62
N GLN A 40 49.06 28.05 -22.94
CA GLN A 40 47.90 28.68 -22.30
C GLN A 40 46.60 27.94 -22.60
N GLU A 41 46.33 27.61 -23.86
CA GLU A 41 45.15 26.84 -24.27
C GLU A 41 45.11 25.45 -23.61
N ARG A 42 46.25 24.74 -23.54
CA ARG A 42 46.32 23.44 -22.88
C ARG A 42 46.04 23.54 -21.39
N THR A 43 46.54 24.58 -20.72
CA THR A 43 46.30 24.79 -19.28
C THR A 43 44.86 25.22 -19.00
N GLN A 44 44.26 26.06 -19.86
CA GLN A 44 42.85 26.41 -19.78
C GLN A 44 41.94 25.19 -20.02
N THR A 45 42.23 24.39 -21.04
CA THR A 45 41.50 23.15 -21.35
C THR A 45 41.61 22.14 -20.20
N ALA A 46 42.80 21.97 -19.62
CA ALA A 46 43.00 21.10 -18.46
C ALA A 46 42.19 21.57 -17.24
N LYS A 47 42.22 22.87 -16.92
CA LYS A 47 41.42 23.44 -15.83
C LYS A 47 39.92 23.29 -16.07
N LEU A 48 39.47 23.46 -17.31
CA LEU A 48 38.07 23.28 -17.68
C LEU A 48 37.65 21.81 -17.54
N GLY A 49 38.51 20.86 -17.94
CA GLY A 49 38.30 19.43 -17.71
C GLY A 49 38.25 19.06 -16.23
N GLU A 50 39.16 19.57 -15.42
CA GLU A 50 39.17 19.34 -13.96
C GLU A 50 37.91 19.92 -13.29
N ASN A 51 37.47 21.11 -13.70
CA ASN A 51 36.22 21.72 -13.22
C ASN A 51 34.98 20.91 -13.62
N LEU A 52 34.93 20.39 -14.85
CA LEU A 52 33.83 19.55 -15.31
C LEU A 52 33.78 18.25 -14.50
N GLN A 53 34.92 17.63 -14.24
CA GLN A 53 34.98 16.41 -13.44
C GLN A 53 34.58 16.65 -11.98
N ALA A 54 35.01 17.76 -11.38
CA ALA A 54 34.56 18.16 -10.04
C ALA A 54 33.04 18.39 -10.00
N PHE A 55 32.44 18.98 -11.04
CA PHE A 55 31.00 19.15 -11.15
C PHE A 55 30.25 17.82 -11.28
N CYS A 56 30.69 16.93 -12.18
CA CYS A 56 30.09 15.60 -12.33
C CYS A 56 30.20 14.75 -11.05
N LEU A 57 31.29 14.90 -10.28
CA LEU A 57 31.43 14.25 -8.97
C LEU A 57 30.44 14.80 -7.94
N ALA A 58 30.13 16.10 -7.98
CA ALA A 58 29.11 16.70 -7.13
C ALA A 58 27.70 16.19 -7.50
N GLU A 59 27.36 16.10 -8.78
CA GLU A 59 26.08 15.51 -9.24
C GLU A 59 25.96 14.03 -8.83
N ALA A 60 27.03 13.24 -9.01
CA ALA A 60 27.05 11.84 -8.60
C ALA A 60 26.84 11.68 -7.08
N ALA A 61 27.34 12.61 -6.27
CA ALA A 61 27.08 12.62 -4.83
C ALA A 61 25.60 12.88 -4.51
N VAL A 62 24.94 13.81 -5.22
CA VAL A 62 23.51 14.06 -5.07
C VAL A 62 22.69 12.81 -5.42
N GLU A 63 22.99 12.14 -6.53
CA GLU A 63 22.29 10.91 -6.93
C GLU A 63 22.50 9.78 -5.91
N LYS A 64 23.74 9.60 -5.43
CA LYS A 64 24.04 8.64 -4.35
C LYS A 64 23.26 8.97 -3.07
N ALA A 65 23.13 10.24 -2.73
CA ALA A 65 22.32 10.68 -1.58
C ALA A 65 20.84 10.40 -1.77
N MET A 66 20.29 10.65 -2.96
CA MET A 66 18.90 10.32 -3.26
C MET A 66 18.62 8.82 -3.11
N LEU A 67 19.53 7.95 -3.60
CA LEU A 67 19.40 6.51 -3.43
C LEU A 67 19.40 6.12 -1.95
N LYS A 68 20.34 6.66 -1.15
CA LYS A 68 20.36 6.40 0.30
C LYS A 68 19.12 6.91 1.02
N MET A 69 18.58 8.06 0.64
CA MET A 69 17.32 8.55 1.20
C MET A 69 16.16 7.59 0.86
N ARG A 70 16.09 7.08 -0.37
CA ARG A 70 15.11 6.07 -0.78
C ARG A 70 15.30 4.74 -0.03
N GLU A 71 16.53 4.34 0.26
CA GLU A 71 16.82 3.17 1.11
C GLU A 71 16.27 3.37 2.52
N ILE A 72 16.58 4.50 3.15
CA ILE A 72 16.06 4.87 4.48
C ILE A 72 14.54 4.80 4.49
N PHE A 73 13.85 5.38 3.50
CA PHE A 73 12.39 5.38 3.43
C PHE A 73 11.74 3.99 3.31
N ASN A 74 12.49 2.98 2.86
CA ASN A 74 11.99 1.60 2.78
C ASN A 74 12.22 0.81 4.08
N GLU A 75 12.94 1.38 5.05
CA GLU A 75 13.15 0.78 6.36
C GLU A 75 11.88 0.84 7.22
N LYS A 76 11.71 -0.16 8.08
CA LYS A 76 10.61 -0.18 9.05
C LYS A 76 10.96 0.66 10.28
N LEU A 77 9.96 1.30 10.88
CA LEU A 77 10.12 2.05 12.13
C LEU A 77 10.52 1.14 13.30
N LEU A 78 10.04 -0.11 13.31
CA LEU A 78 10.45 -1.13 14.28
C LEU A 78 11.21 -2.25 13.60
N SER A 79 12.31 -2.68 14.22
CA SER A 79 12.99 -3.92 13.89
C SER A 79 12.15 -5.14 14.28
N GLU A 80 12.51 -6.33 13.79
CA GLU A 80 11.85 -7.58 14.21
C GLU A 80 12.03 -7.87 15.72
N GLU A 81 13.03 -7.26 16.35
CA GLU A 81 13.32 -7.35 17.79
C GLU A 81 12.61 -6.25 18.62
N GLY A 82 11.88 -5.34 17.96
CA GLY A 82 11.13 -4.26 18.61
C GLY A 82 11.97 -3.00 18.92
N GLU A 83 13.17 -2.88 18.36
CA GLU A 83 13.98 -1.68 18.47
C GLU A 83 13.47 -0.58 17.54
N VAL A 84 13.50 0.68 18.01
CA VAL A 84 13.03 1.83 17.25
C VAL A 84 14.14 2.33 16.32
N ASN A 85 13.85 2.41 15.03
CA ASN A 85 14.72 3.05 14.05
C ASN A 85 14.63 4.58 14.20
N ASP A 86 15.63 5.17 14.88
CA ASP A 86 15.66 6.61 15.15
C ASP A 86 15.82 7.47 13.88
N GLN A 87 16.46 6.94 12.82
CA GLN A 87 16.58 7.66 11.55
C GLN A 87 15.21 7.83 10.89
N ILE A 88 14.43 6.76 10.79
CA ILE A 88 13.06 6.84 10.28
C ILE A 88 12.18 7.70 11.20
N LEU A 89 12.28 7.52 12.52
CA LEU A 89 11.52 8.32 13.47
C LEU A 89 11.82 9.83 13.34
N SER A 90 13.08 10.19 13.09
CA SER A 90 13.49 11.58 12.89
C SER A 90 12.85 12.22 11.66
N LEU A 91 12.49 11.43 10.65
CA LEU A 91 11.78 11.89 9.46
C LEU A 91 10.25 11.79 9.63
N LEU A 92 9.74 10.92 10.51
CA LEU A 92 8.31 10.83 10.78
C LEU A 92 7.81 11.93 11.73
N ASP A 93 8.58 12.31 12.75
CA ASP A 93 8.26 13.42 13.67
C ASP A 93 8.70 14.75 13.05
N ILE A 94 7.75 15.63 12.76
CA ILE A 94 8.01 16.95 12.14
C ILE A 94 9.01 17.79 12.94
N ASP A 95 8.96 17.74 14.27
CA ASP A 95 9.84 18.55 15.13
C ASP A 95 11.29 18.06 15.06
N ARG A 96 11.48 16.77 14.79
CA ARG A 96 12.80 16.17 14.59
C ARG A 96 13.27 16.36 13.15
N ALA A 97 12.35 16.32 12.19
CA ALA A 97 12.65 16.46 10.78
C ALA A 97 13.28 17.82 10.48
N GLU A 98 12.91 18.89 11.21
CA GLU A 98 13.49 20.22 11.05
C GLU A 98 15.01 20.24 11.29
N ASN A 99 15.51 19.33 12.14
CA ASN A 99 16.92 19.21 12.48
C ASN A 99 17.60 18.02 11.79
N PHE A 100 16.91 17.38 10.84
CA PHE A 100 17.45 16.22 10.13
C PHE A 100 18.64 16.63 9.27
N SER A 101 19.77 15.95 9.47
CA SER A 101 20.94 16.09 8.60
C SER A 101 21.58 14.74 8.32
N LEU A 102 21.89 14.48 7.06
CA LEU A 102 22.58 13.27 6.62
C LEU A 102 23.77 13.65 5.75
N ARG A 103 24.95 13.11 6.08
CA ARG A 103 26.19 13.39 5.37
C ARG A 103 26.70 12.14 4.70
N ILE A 104 26.91 12.23 3.38
CA ILE A 104 27.34 11.11 2.56
C ILE A 104 28.63 11.50 1.85
N ARG A 105 29.60 10.57 1.83
CA ARG A 105 30.91 10.77 1.20
C ARG A 105 31.15 9.73 0.12
N ILE A 106 31.78 10.18 -0.95
CA ILE A 106 32.39 9.38 -2.01
C ILE A 106 33.89 9.47 -1.81
N GLN A 107 34.53 8.33 -1.53
CA GLN A 107 35.96 8.29 -1.28
C GLN A 107 36.76 8.35 -2.58
N ASP A 108 38.05 8.67 -2.44
CA ASP A 108 38.97 8.71 -3.58
C ASP A 108 39.07 7.33 -4.26
N GLY A 109 39.02 7.31 -5.58
CA GLY A 109 39.06 6.08 -6.38
C GLY A 109 37.74 5.27 -6.40
N GLU A 110 36.68 5.72 -5.70
CA GLU A 110 35.38 5.03 -5.74
C GLU A 110 34.68 5.23 -7.10
N VAL A 111 34.83 6.43 -7.69
CA VAL A 111 34.27 6.76 -9.01
C VAL A 111 35.38 7.11 -10.01
N ILE A 112 36.36 7.93 -9.60
CA ILE A 112 37.53 8.34 -10.39
C ILE A 112 38.73 8.52 -9.45
N ASP A 113 39.92 8.11 -9.90
CA ASP A 113 41.18 8.35 -9.19
C ASP A 113 41.51 9.85 -9.09
N GLY A 114 41.82 10.33 -7.87
CA GLY A 114 42.08 11.73 -7.55
C GLY A 114 40.82 12.57 -7.35
N GLY A 115 39.66 11.92 -7.15
CA GLY A 115 38.34 12.53 -7.07
C GLY A 115 37.60 12.15 -5.79
N THR A 116 37.14 13.15 -5.03
CA THR A 116 36.32 12.95 -3.83
C THR A 116 35.06 13.79 -3.91
N ALA A 117 33.98 13.36 -3.25
CA ALA A 117 32.79 14.17 -3.12
C ALA A 117 32.12 13.99 -1.76
N GLU A 118 31.48 15.04 -1.26
CA GLU A 118 30.67 15.02 -0.04
C GLU A 118 29.35 15.71 -0.33
N VAL A 119 28.26 15.21 0.25
CA VAL A 119 26.94 15.84 0.18
C VAL A 119 26.32 15.87 1.56
N LEU A 120 25.80 17.04 1.91
CA LEU A 120 24.98 17.26 3.09
C LEU A 120 23.52 17.35 2.65
N VAL A 121 22.67 16.52 3.24
CA VAL A 121 21.22 16.51 3.03
C VAL A 121 20.56 17.12 4.26
N GLU A 122 19.73 18.13 4.06
CA GLU A 122 18.96 18.81 5.11
C GLU A 122 17.49 18.92 4.71
N VAL A 123 16.59 18.93 5.69
CA VAL A 123 15.15 19.16 5.47
C VAL A 123 14.79 20.54 5.98
N ASN A 124 14.23 21.37 5.11
CA ASN A 124 13.89 22.77 5.41
C ASN A 124 12.43 23.08 5.05
N ASN A 125 11.91 24.21 5.56
CA ASN A 125 10.59 24.76 5.20
C ASN A 125 9.42 23.78 5.40
N LEU A 126 9.40 23.10 6.54
CA LEU A 126 8.37 22.13 6.88
C LEU A 126 6.99 22.77 7.08
N ARG A 127 5.95 22.08 6.59
CA ARG A 127 4.54 22.45 6.75
C ARG A 127 3.71 21.21 7.04
N LEU A 128 2.78 21.33 7.98
CA LEU A 128 1.85 20.25 8.31
C LEU A 128 0.81 20.05 7.20
N THR A 129 0.45 18.80 6.96
CA THR A 129 -0.63 18.37 6.08
C THR A 129 -1.66 17.56 6.89
N PRO A 130 -2.91 17.43 6.40
CA PRO A 130 -3.92 16.63 7.11
C PRO A 130 -3.64 15.12 7.06
N PHE A 131 -2.72 14.65 6.20
CA PHE A 131 -2.39 13.24 5.99
C PHE A 131 -1.37 12.69 7.01
N LYS A 132 -1.67 12.90 8.29
CA LYS A 132 -0.91 12.36 9.43
C LYS A 132 -1.53 11.08 9.98
N THR A 133 -0.72 10.27 10.66
CA THR A 133 -1.17 9.04 11.32
C THR A 133 -0.82 9.01 12.81
N TYR A 134 -1.44 8.09 13.53
CA TYR A 134 -1.22 7.83 14.96
C TYR A 134 -1.17 6.33 15.18
N ILE A 135 -0.39 5.89 16.17
CA ILE A 135 -0.32 4.49 16.56
C ILE A 135 -1.63 4.08 17.24
N ASP A 136 -2.16 2.91 16.91
CA ASP A 136 -3.40 2.38 17.48
C ASP A 136 -3.27 2.15 18.99
N GLU A 137 -4.36 2.32 19.73
CA GLU A 137 -4.40 2.20 21.19
C GLU A 137 -4.05 0.77 21.66
N TYR A 138 -4.32 -0.24 20.83
CA TYR A 138 -4.11 -1.65 21.15
C TYR A 138 -2.74 -2.19 20.72
N GLU A 139 -1.91 -1.40 20.03
CA GLU A 139 -0.58 -1.82 19.61
C GLU A 139 0.40 -1.80 20.80
N ASP A 140 1.14 -2.89 20.96
CA ASP A 140 2.24 -2.96 21.92
C ASP A 140 3.47 -2.28 21.31
N VAL A 141 3.90 -1.18 21.92
CA VAL A 141 4.97 -0.34 21.39
C VAL A 141 5.98 0.05 22.47
N PRO A 142 7.26 0.20 22.10
CA PRO A 142 8.29 0.66 23.02
C PRO A 142 7.94 2.00 23.69
N PRO A 143 8.46 2.28 24.90
CA PRO A 143 8.17 3.52 25.63
C PRO A 143 8.39 4.80 24.82
N ALA A 144 9.41 4.81 23.94
CA ALA A 144 9.72 5.95 23.09
C ALA A 144 8.61 6.31 22.08
N LEU A 145 7.76 5.35 21.69
CA LEU A 145 6.68 5.55 20.73
C LEU A 145 5.32 5.83 21.38
N LYS A 146 5.21 5.72 22.71
CA LYS A 146 3.94 5.93 23.43
C LYS A 146 3.34 7.33 23.23
N VAL A 147 4.17 8.33 22.99
CA VAL A 147 3.75 9.72 22.72
C VAL A 147 3.00 9.90 21.38
N TYR A 148 3.11 8.92 20.47
CA TYR A 148 2.39 8.90 19.18
C TYR A 148 1.17 7.99 19.21
N ARG A 149 0.92 7.32 20.34
CA ARG A 149 -0.19 6.38 20.50
C ARG A 149 -1.44 7.10 20.96
N LYS A 150 -2.57 6.81 20.31
CA LYS A 150 -3.88 7.35 20.71
C LYS A 150 -4.16 7.00 22.17
N GLU A 151 -4.62 7.98 22.95
CA GLU A 151 -5.02 7.75 24.34
C GLU A 151 -6.36 7.02 24.42
N ASN A 152 -7.27 7.34 23.50
CA ASN A 152 -8.53 6.67 23.23
C ASN A 152 -8.90 6.88 21.75
N ARG A 153 -9.91 6.17 21.24
CA ARG A 153 -10.44 6.38 19.87
C ARG A 153 -10.69 7.83 19.46
N ASP A 154 -11.15 8.66 20.39
CA ASP A 154 -11.52 10.07 20.14
C ASP A 154 -10.48 11.07 20.68
N THR A 155 -9.42 10.61 21.36
CA THR A 155 -8.41 11.44 22.01
C THR A 155 -7.05 11.16 21.40
N TYR A 156 -6.55 12.15 20.66
CA TYR A 156 -5.28 12.05 19.95
C TYR A 156 -4.10 11.99 20.91
N ALA A 157 -3.04 11.35 20.42
CA ALA A 157 -1.74 11.42 21.06
C ALA A 157 -1.19 12.86 21.00
N ASP A 158 -0.23 13.15 21.87
CA ASP A 158 0.47 14.45 21.91
C ASP A 158 1.13 14.78 20.57
N LYS A 159 1.64 13.76 19.87
CA LYS A 159 2.30 13.90 18.57
C LYS A 159 1.73 12.95 17.51
N ALA A 160 1.84 13.34 16.25
CA ALA A 160 1.48 12.51 15.11
C ALA A 160 2.73 12.09 14.33
N LEU A 161 2.61 11.00 13.56
CA LEU A 161 3.64 10.53 12.63
C LEU A 161 3.27 10.93 11.20
N GLY A 162 4.26 11.43 10.45
CA GLY A 162 4.08 11.89 9.08
C GLY A 162 3.11 13.06 8.95
N GLY A 163 2.54 13.23 7.75
CA GLY A 163 1.60 14.32 7.46
C GLY A 163 2.27 15.68 7.41
N TRP A 164 3.34 15.78 6.66
CA TRP A 164 4.05 17.04 6.43
C TRP A 164 4.65 17.09 5.03
N GLU A 165 4.90 18.30 4.53
CA GLU A 165 5.63 18.57 3.31
C GLU A 165 6.78 19.55 3.59
N GLY A 166 7.88 19.43 2.84
CA GLY A 166 9.05 20.27 3.03
C GLY A 166 9.99 20.22 1.82
N LEU A 167 11.13 20.89 1.95
CA LEU A 167 12.17 20.94 0.94
C LEU A 167 13.39 20.14 1.42
N LEU A 168 13.78 19.16 0.61
CA LEU A 168 15.02 18.41 0.78
C LEU A 168 16.14 19.14 0.03
N ARG A 169 17.08 19.69 0.79
CA ARG A 169 18.23 20.46 0.30
C ARG A 169 19.46 19.56 0.27
N PHE A 170 20.08 19.45 -0.90
CA PHE A 170 21.33 18.73 -1.11
C PHE A 170 22.43 19.74 -1.40
N GLU A 171 23.38 19.89 -0.48
CA GLU A 171 24.59 20.69 -0.67
C GLU A 171 25.78 19.76 -0.93
N ALA A 172 26.16 19.63 -2.20
CA ALA A 172 27.22 18.75 -2.66
C ALA A 172 28.50 19.52 -2.99
N VAL A 173 29.64 18.95 -2.62
CA VAL A 173 30.98 19.46 -2.91
C VAL A 173 31.78 18.36 -3.59
N GLY A 174 32.09 18.55 -4.87
CA GLY A 174 32.96 17.67 -5.65
C GLY A 174 34.36 18.26 -5.75
N LYS A 175 35.38 17.44 -5.53
CA LYS A 175 36.79 17.81 -5.63
C LYS A 175 37.50 16.86 -6.58
N TYR A 176 38.18 17.43 -7.57
CA TYR A 176 39.02 16.67 -8.48
C TYR A 176 40.36 17.37 -8.65
N ARG A 177 41.45 16.74 -8.20
CA ARG A 177 42.80 17.33 -8.16
C ARG A 177 42.80 18.72 -7.48
N ASN A 178 42.91 19.80 -8.27
CA ASN A 178 42.97 21.18 -7.81
C ASN A 178 41.64 21.95 -7.98
N ALA A 179 40.63 21.32 -8.57
CA ALA A 179 39.31 21.92 -8.79
C ALA A 179 38.34 21.51 -7.69
N GLU A 180 37.55 22.47 -7.22
CA GLU A 180 36.46 22.27 -6.27
C GLU A 180 35.20 22.91 -6.86
N LYS A 181 34.08 22.17 -6.84
CA LYS A 181 32.78 22.63 -7.29
C LYS A 181 31.72 22.34 -6.24
N LYS A 182 30.87 23.33 -6.01
CA LYS A 182 29.75 23.25 -5.09
C LYS A 182 28.44 23.33 -5.87
N LEU A 183 27.54 22.42 -5.55
CA LEU A 183 26.26 22.28 -6.19
C LEU A 183 25.18 22.23 -5.11
N GLU A 184 24.14 23.04 -5.28
CA GLU A 184 22.94 22.99 -4.45
C GLU A 184 21.75 22.51 -5.29
N VAL A 185 21.11 21.44 -4.86
CA VAL A 185 19.88 20.90 -5.46
C VAL A 185 18.79 20.88 -4.41
N ILE A 186 17.63 21.44 -4.73
CA ILE A 186 16.45 21.44 -3.85
C ILE A 186 15.32 20.66 -4.52
N ARG A 187 14.72 19.74 -3.77
CA ARG A 187 13.56 18.95 -4.19
C ARG A 187 12.48 18.97 -3.12
N GLU A 188 11.24 18.76 -3.52
CA GLU A 188 10.13 18.61 -2.57
C GLU A 188 10.13 17.20 -1.97
N LEU A 189 9.91 17.12 -0.66
CA LEU A 189 9.67 15.88 0.09
C LEU A 189 8.30 15.98 0.75
N LYS A 190 7.47 14.97 0.50
CA LYS A 190 6.16 14.82 1.14
C LYS A 190 6.12 13.51 1.90
N VAL A 191 5.60 13.57 3.12
CA VAL A 191 5.45 12.43 4.03
C VAL A 191 3.97 12.29 4.35
N THR A 192 3.34 11.26 3.80
CA THR A 192 1.89 11.17 3.71
C THR A 192 1.38 9.81 4.18
N ASP A 193 0.43 9.82 5.10
CA ASP A 193 -0.32 8.63 5.49
C ASP A 193 -1.27 8.18 4.37
N LEU A 194 -1.04 6.98 3.84
CA LEU A 194 -1.83 6.35 2.79
C LEU A 194 -2.91 5.40 3.32
N THR A 195 -3.20 5.42 4.63
CA THR A 195 -4.27 4.61 5.24
C THR A 195 -5.60 4.82 4.49
N PRO A 196 -6.26 3.74 4.03
CA PRO A 196 -7.46 3.83 3.20
C PRO A 196 -8.64 4.38 4.01
N PRO A 197 -9.74 4.80 3.35
CA PRO A 197 -10.85 5.46 4.02
C PRO A 197 -11.44 4.74 5.22
N ALA A 198 -11.50 3.40 5.27
CA ALA A 198 -12.12 2.64 6.36
C ALA A 198 -11.33 1.36 6.67
N GLU A 199 -10.08 1.51 7.10
CA GLU A 199 -9.09 0.47 7.35
C GLU A 199 -9.56 -0.65 8.30
N ASN A 200 -10.43 -0.33 9.24
CA ASN A 200 -10.93 -1.28 10.24
C ASN A 200 -12.05 -2.19 9.75
N TYR A 201 -12.56 -1.98 8.54
CA TYR A 201 -13.75 -2.66 8.02
C TYR A 201 -13.40 -3.50 6.81
N THR A 202 -13.93 -4.72 6.76
CA THR A 202 -13.95 -5.55 5.54
C THR A 202 -14.99 -5.03 4.57
N LEU A 203 -16.16 -4.65 5.09
CA LEU A 203 -17.22 -3.98 4.35
C LEU A 203 -17.73 -2.79 5.17
N PHE A 204 -17.76 -1.62 4.54
CA PHE A 204 -18.36 -0.42 5.10
C PHE A 204 -19.32 0.20 4.09
N VAL A 205 -20.58 0.37 4.50
CA VAL A 205 -21.64 1.01 3.70
C VAL A 205 -22.07 2.30 4.38
N ALA A 206 -21.74 3.46 3.77
CA ALA A 206 -22.01 4.77 4.36
C ALA A 206 -23.48 5.21 4.23
N SER A 207 -24.20 4.66 3.25
CA SER A 207 -25.59 4.98 2.95
C SER A 207 -26.49 4.64 4.13
N ARG A 208 -27.46 5.52 4.36
CA ARG A 208 -28.52 5.36 5.38
C ARG A 208 -29.77 4.66 4.82
N LYS A 209 -29.71 4.15 3.59
CA LYS A 209 -30.82 3.46 2.91
C LYS A 209 -30.83 1.97 3.22
N ASP A 210 -31.92 1.33 2.82
CA ASP A 210 -32.04 -0.12 2.82
C ASP A 210 -31.27 -0.71 1.63
N GLU A 211 -30.39 -1.66 1.91
CA GLU A 211 -29.52 -2.34 0.96
C GLU A 211 -29.79 -3.86 1.04
N TYR A 212 -29.83 -4.55 -0.10
CA TYR A 212 -30.30 -5.93 -0.18
C TYR A 212 -29.26 -6.87 -0.79
N LEU A 213 -28.93 -7.94 -0.06
CA LEU A 213 -28.15 -9.09 -0.53
C LEU A 213 -29.09 -10.28 -0.72
N ARG A 214 -29.92 -10.24 -1.77
CA ARG A 214 -30.86 -11.32 -2.09
C ARG A 214 -30.28 -12.28 -3.11
N HIS A 215 -29.75 -11.79 -4.23
CA HIS A 215 -29.29 -12.67 -5.31
C HIS A 215 -27.77 -12.89 -5.34
N GLY A 216 -27.37 -14.08 -5.80
CA GLY A 216 -25.98 -14.43 -6.09
C GLY A 216 -25.17 -14.79 -4.85
N GLU A 217 -23.84 -14.71 -4.99
CA GLU A 217 -22.87 -14.96 -3.93
C GLU A 217 -22.22 -13.66 -3.48
N PHE A 218 -22.24 -13.41 -2.17
CA PHE A 218 -21.60 -12.26 -1.54
C PHE A 218 -20.93 -12.73 -0.25
N ARG A 219 -19.61 -12.80 -0.23
CA ARG A 219 -18.85 -13.38 0.89
C ARG A 219 -17.84 -12.39 1.46
N CYS A 220 -17.91 -12.14 2.76
CA CYS A 220 -16.90 -11.41 3.50
C CYS A 220 -16.09 -12.38 4.37
N ARG A 221 -14.77 -12.32 4.26
CA ARG A 221 -13.82 -12.99 5.13
C ARG A 221 -13.03 -11.94 5.89
N ASN A 222 -13.27 -11.88 7.19
CA ASN A 222 -12.95 -10.71 7.98
C ASN A 222 -11.54 -10.74 8.60
N TRP A 223 -10.74 -11.75 8.31
CA TRP A 223 -9.54 -12.06 9.08
C TRP A 223 -8.32 -12.25 8.18
N SER A 224 -7.17 -11.75 8.64
CA SER A 224 -5.95 -11.63 7.82
C SER A 224 -4.85 -12.65 8.14
N VAL A 225 -4.92 -13.30 9.31
CA VAL A 225 -3.73 -13.84 9.98
C VAL A 225 -3.27 -15.20 9.42
N VAL A 226 -2.41 -15.25 8.39
CA VAL A 226 -1.93 -16.53 7.81
C VAL A 226 -0.83 -17.20 8.62
N ARG A 227 0.10 -16.42 9.18
CA ARG A 227 1.28 -16.96 9.89
C ARG A 227 0.90 -17.55 11.25
N ASP A 228 0.10 -16.82 12.03
CA ASP A 228 -0.30 -17.30 13.36
C ASP A 228 -1.32 -18.43 13.28
N LEU A 229 -2.02 -18.63 12.16
CA LEU A 229 -2.84 -19.82 11.92
C LEU A 229 -2.01 -21.10 11.90
N LYS A 230 -0.84 -21.08 11.26
CA LYS A 230 -0.01 -22.27 11.15
C LYS A 230 0.49 -22.65 12.54
N ALA A 231 1.03 -21.68 13.28
CA ALA A 231 1.42 -21.86 14.68
C ALA A 231 0.24 -22.31 15.57
N LEU A 232 -0.96 -21.75 15.35
CA LEU A 232 -2.18 -22.16 16.06
C LEU A 232 -2.57 -23.60 15.74
N ILE A 233 -2.51 -24.03 14.48
CA ILE A 233 -2.80 -25.41 14.10
C ILE A 233 -1.74 -26.34 14.63
N ASP A 234 -0.46 -25.98 14.57
CA ASP A 234 0.62 -26.79 15.10
C ASP A 234 0.43 -26.98 16.62
N ASP A 235 0.09 -25.92 17.36
CA ASP A 235 -0.23 -25.97 18.80
C ASP A 235 -1.50 -26.81 19.08
N ILE A 236 -2.52 -26.70 18.23
CA ILE A 236 -3.73 -27.54 18.30
C ILE A 236 -3.37 -29.00 18.03
N ALA A 237 -2.59 -29.29 16.99
CA ALA A 237 -2.20 -30.66 16.62
C ALA A 237 -1.33 -31.30 17.70
N GLU A 238 -0.37 -30.56 18.28
CA GLU A 238 0.49 -31.03 19.36
C GLU A 238 -0.32 -31.36 20.62
N LYS A 239 -1.25 -30.47 21.02
CA LYS A 239 -2.01 -30.64 22.27
C LYS A 239 -3.24 -31.53 22.17
N THR A 240 -3.82 -31.67 20.98
CA THR A 240 -5.01 -32.53 20.75
C THR A 240 -4.63 -33.91 20.18
N GLY A 241 -3.38 -34.11 19.75
CA GLY A 241 -2.73 -35.40 19.51
C GLY A 241 -3.61 -36.45 18.83
N ASN A 242 -4.07 -37.43 19.61
CA ASN A 242 -4.88 -38.56 19.13
C ASN A 242 -6.21 -38.13 18.50
N ALA A 243 -6.90 -37.11 19.04
CA ALA A 243 -8.17 -36.63 18.49
C ALA A 243 -7.99 -35.98 17.11
N PHE A 244 -6.85 -35.32 16.90
CA PHE A 244 -6.48 -34.73 15.62
C PHE A 244 -6.17 -35.82 14.57
N GLN A 245 -5.38 -36.82 14.94
CA GLN A 245 -5.05 -37.95 14.07
C GLN A 245 -6.25 -38.87 13.77
N GLU A 246 -7.12 -39.13 14.75
CA GLU A 246 -8.37 -39.90 14.55
C GLU A 246 -9.34 -39.19 13.61
N THR A 247 -9.41 -37.86 13.66
CA THR A 247 -10.33 -37.07 12.82
C THR A 247 -9.82 -36.90 11.38
N LEU A 248 -8.50 -36.72 11.18
CA LEU A 248 -7.93 -36.32 9.89
C LEU A 248 -7.07 -37.41 9.23
N GLY A 249 -6.75 -38.48 9.94
CA GLY A 249 -5.93 -39.61 9.45
C GLY A 249 -4.54 -39.19 8.95
N ASN A 250 -3.92 -40.06 8.15
CA ASN A 250 -2.62 -39.80 7.51
C ASN A 250 -2.62 -38.65 6.49
N THR A 251 -3.79 -38.13 6.10
CA THR A 251 -3.90 -37.00 5.17
C THR A 251 -3.62 -35.64 5.81
N ALA A 252 -3.44 -35.58 7.13
CA ALA A 252 -3.08 -34.35 7.83
C ALA A 252 -1.87 -33.67 7.16
N SER A 253 -0.77 -34.42 6.92
CA SER A 253 0.45 -33.92 6.26
C SER A 253 0.23 -33.35 4.85
N ASP A 254 -0.72 -33.89 4.09
CA ASP A 254 -1.02 -33.44 2.73
C ASP A 254 -1.75 -32.08 2.70
N TYR A 255 -2.45 -31.72 3.79
CA TYR A 255 -3.01 -30.37 3.96
C TYR A 255 -1.94 -29.32 4.28
N PHE A 256 -0.75 -29.74 4.74
CA PHE A 256 0.33 -28.88 5.23
C PHE A 256 1.51 -28.72 4.25
N TRP A 257 1.45 -29.34 3.06
CA TRP A 257 2.54 -29.23 2.08
C TRP A 257 2.62 -27.82 1.48
N GLU A 258 3.69 -27.10 1.80
CA GLU A 258 4.05 -25.82 1.18
C GLU A 258 4.62 -26.07 -0.23
N PRO A 259 4.11 -25.43 -1.30
CA PRO A 259 4.94 -25.17 -2.45
C PRO A 259 5.92 -24.04 -2.09
N ASN A 260 7.21 -24.32 -2.27
CA ASN A 260 8.34 -23.46 -1.97
C ASN A 260 8.10 -21.96 -2.25
N MET A 261 8.55 -21.16 -1.28
CA MET A 261 8.72 -19.71 -1.28
C MET A 261 8.94 -19.07 -2.67
N ALA A 262 7.87 -18.54 -3.29
CA ALA A 262 7.91 -17.45 -4.29
C ALA A 262 6.50 -17.14 -4.83
N SER A 263 5.58 -16.63 -4.01
CA SER A 263 4.42 -15.81 -4.43
C SER A 263 3.46 -15.59 -3.25
N ASN A 264 3.92 -14.80 -2.28
CA ASN A 264 3.04 -14.32 -1.23
C ASN A 264 1.97 -13.39 -1.84
N VAL A 265 0.80 -13.31 -1.21
CA VAL A 265 -0.46 -12.66 -1.64
C VAL A 265 -1.43 -13.55 -2.44
N SER A 266 -1.03 -14.37 -3.42
CA SER A 266 -2.02 -15.22 -4.14
C SER A 266 -2.44 -16.50 -3.41
N PHE A 267 -1.60 -16.98 -2.48
CA PHE A 267 -1.75 -18.28 -1.82
C PHE A 267 -2.48 -18.23 -0.47
N GLU A 268 -2.57 -17.04 0.13
CA GLU A 268 -3.08 -16.83 1.48
C GLU A 268 -4.56 -17.21 1.63
N GLY A 269 -5.39 -16.80 0.67
CA GLY A 269 -6.83 -17.08 0.71
C GLY A 269 -7.16 -18.57 0.63
N GLU A 270 -6.41 -19.35 -0.15
CA GLU A 270 -6.65 -20.80 -0.28
C GLU A 270 -6.16 -21.56 0.95
N ILE A 271 -4.99 -21.21 1.49
CA ILE A 271 -4.47 -21.79 2.74
C ILE A 271 -5.43 -21.51 3.89
N LYS A 272 -5.88 -20.25 4.06
CA LYS A 272 -6.88 -19.86 5.08
C LYS A 272 -8.12 -20.75 5.05
N VAL A 273 -8.67 -20.99 3.86
CA VAL A 273 -9.88 -21.81 3.67
C VAL A 273 -9.62 -23.28 4.00
N ARG A 274 -8.46 -23.83 3.61
CA ARG A 274 -8.09 -25.21 3.94
C ARG A 274 -7.93 -25.38 5.45
N ILE A 275 -7.21 -24.46 6.09
CA ILE A 275 -6.98 -24.43 7.54
C ILE A 275 -8.30 -24.35 8.32
N LEU A 276 -9.20 -23.43 7.97
CA LEU A 276 -10.49 -23.33 8.65
C LEU A 276 -11.37 -24.57 8.45
N LYS A 277 -11.32 -25.20 7.29
CA LYS A 277 -12.01 -26.48 7.08
C LYS A 277 -11.48 -27.57 7.99
N VAL A 278 -10.16 -27.60 8.23
CA VAL A 278 -9.52 -28.54 9.16
C VAL A 278 -9.96 -28.28 10.60
N ILE A 279 -9.85 -27.02 11.07
CA ILE A 279 -10.29 -26.63 12.43
C ILE A 279 -11.78 -26.93 12.62
N ARG A 280 -12.61 -26.58 11.64
CA ARG A 280 -14.05 -26.86 11.67
C ARG A 280 -14.32 -28.37 11.78
N LYS A 281 -13.65 -29.19 10.95
CA LYS A 281 -13.82 -30.65 11.00
C LYS A 281 -13.45 -31.20 12.37
N LEU A 282 -12.33 -30.76 12.95
CA LEU A 282 -11.89 -31.14 14.29
C LEU A 282 -12.91 -30.75 15.38
N VAL A 283 -13.38 -29.52 15.37
CA VAL A 283 -14.30 -29.02 16.41
C VAL A 283 -15.68 -29.66 16.30
N MET A 284 -16.12 -29.99 15.08
CA MET A 284 -17.39 -30.69 14.85
C MET A 284 -17.31 -32.18 15.16
N SER A 285 -16.15 -32.83 14.96
CA SER A 285 -15.98 -34.27 15.24
C SER A 285 -15.70 -34.57 16.71
N VAL A 286 -15.09 -33.64 17.43
CA VAL A 286 -14.69 -33.84 18.83
C VAL A 286 -15.83 -33.47 19.78
N SER A 287 -16.23 -34.43 20.62
CA SER A 287 -17.24 -34.24 21.68
C SER A 287 -16.68 -33.63 22.97
N ASP A 288 -15.36 -33.64 23.16
CA ASP A 288 -14.68 -33.10 24.35
C ASP A 288 -14.75 -31.56 24.40
N LEU A 289 -15.41 -31.06 25.45
CA LEU A 289 -15.54 -29.63 25.76
C LEU A 289 -14.18 -28.95 25.95
N LYS A 290 -13.18 -29.64 26.50
CA LYS A 290 -11.84 -29.05 26.72
C LYS A 290 -11.13 -28.72 25.42
N VAL A 291 -11.33 -29.54 24.38
CA VAL A 291 -10.77 -29.29 23.05
C VAL A 291 -11.45 -28.08 22.41
N LYS A 292 -12.77 -27.94 22.58
CA LYS A 292 -13.52 -26.77 22.11
C LYS A 292 -13.08 -25.48 22.81
N ASP A 293 -12.96 -25.51 24.14
CA ASP A 293 -12.48 -24.38 24.94
C ASP A 293 -11.05 -24.00 24.58
N PHE A 294 -10.19 -24.99 24.32
CA PHE A 294 -8.81 -24.76 23.89
C PHE A 294 -8.74 -24.10 22.51
N VAL A 295 -9.53 -24.56 21.53
CA VAL A 295 -9.60 -23.92 20.21
C VAL A 295 -10.11 -22.48 20.33
N ASP A 296 -11.14 -22.25 21.14
CA ASP A 296 -11.68 -20.91 21.37
C ASP A 296 -10.68 -19.97 22.06
N PHE A 297 -9.93 -20.47 23.04
CA PHE A 297 -8.85 -19.74 23.69
C PHE A 297 -7.73 -19.41 22.72
N SER A 298 -7.34 -20.37 21.89
CA SER A 298 -6.30 -20.20 20.88
C SER A 298 -6.73 -19.17 19.83
N ILE A 299 -7.99 -19.17 19.38
CA ILE A 299 -8.53 -18.11 18.51
C ILE A 299 -8.54 -16.76 19.22
N GLY A 300 -8.84 -16.73 20.52
CA GLY A 300 -8.76 -15.51 21.33
C GLY A 300 -7.36 -14.88 21.34
N LYS A 301 -6.29 -15.69 21.29
CA LYS A 301 -4.91 -15.20 21.16
C LYS A 301 -4.61 -14.54 19.81
N LEU A 302 -5.39 -14.84 18.77
CA LEU A 302 -5.29 -14.17 17.47
C LEU A 302 -5.92 -12.77 17.46
N HIS A 303 -6.27 -12.26 18.64
CA HIS A 303 -6.86 -10.94 18.86
C HIS A 303 -8.00 -10.60 17.88
N PRO A 304 -9.14 -11.35 17.90
CA PRO A 304 -10.21 -11.15 16.92
C PRO A 304 -10.83 -9.75 16.89
N TYR A 305 -10.62 -8.94 17.93
CA TYR A 305 -11.00 -7.53 17.96
C TYR A 305 -10.23 -6.66 16.95
N LEU A 306 -9.07 -7.13 16.45
CA LEU A 306 -8.28 -6.49 15.39
C LEU A 306 -8.72 -6.93 13.98
N TRP A 307 -9.58 -7.94 13.86
CA TRP A 307 -10.10 -8.38 12.56
C TRP A 307 -11.00 -7.32 11.94
N GLY A 308 -11.19 -7.41 10.63
CA GLY A 308 -12.05 -6.53 9.88
C GLY A 308 -13.50 -6.62 10.37
N LYS A 309 -14.14 -5.46 10.49
CA LYS A 309 -15.52 -5.35 10.95
C LYS A 309 -16.46 -5.19 9.76
N ILE A 310 -17.75 -5.35 10.01
CA ILE A 310 -18.77 -5.05 9.01
C ILE A 310 -19.69 -3.98 9.52
N ARG A 311 -19.90 -2.96 8.69
CA ARG A 311 -20.72 -1.82 9.04
C ARG A 311 -21.65 -1.38 7.94
N THR A 312 -22.86 -1.02 8.35
CA THR A 312 -23.81 -0.23 7.56
C THR A 312 -24.33 0.92 8.41
N ASN A 313 -24.47 2.11 7.81
CA ASN A 313 -25.13 3.25 8.46
C ASN A 313 -26.67 3.21 8.28
N GLY A 314 -27.17 2.40 7.33
CA GLY A 314 -28.58 2.15 7.07
C GLY A 314 -28.99 0.74 7.50
N ARG A 315 -29.81 0.08 6.68
CA ARG A 315 -30.21 -1.31 6.89
C ARG A 315 -29.61 -2.21 5.83
N LEU A 316 -29.01 -3.32 6.24
CA LEU A 316 -28.49 -4.33 5.31
C LEU A 316 -29.28 -5.62 5.48
N HIS A 317 -30.07 -5.96 4.47
CA HIS A 317 -30.90 -7.16 4.41
C HIS A 317 -30.11 -8.30 3.75
N VAL A 318 -29.84 -9.37 4.48
CA VAL A 318 -28.98 -10.48 4.05
C VAL A 318 -29.77 -11.76 3.95
N TYR A 319 -29.97 -12.28 2.75
CA TYR A 319 -30.67 -13.55 2.53
C TYR A 319 -29.66 -14.69 2.59
N LEU A 320 -29.78 -15.54 3.59
CA LEU A 320 -28.83 -16.62 3.86
C LEU A 320 -28.86 -17.71 2.77
N PRO A 321 -27.78 -18.50 2.63
CA PRO A 321 -27.73 -19.63 1.70
C PRO A 321 -28.69 -20.77 2.04
N PHE A 322 -29.25 -21.39 1.00
CA PHE A 322 -29.94 -22.67 1.13
C PHE A 322 -28.94 -23.80 1.43
N PHE A 323 -29.25 -24.66 2.40
CA PHE A 323 -28.44 -25.85 2.72
C PHE A 323 -28.60 -26.94 1.64
N ALA A 324 -27.55 -27.73 1.38
CA ALA A 324 -27.61 -28.86 0.46
C ALA A 324 -28.25 -30.09 1.14
N ALA A 325 -28.78 -31.03 0.35
CA ALA A 325 -29.57 -32.17 0.84
C ALA A 325 -28.85 -33.08 1.85
N ASP A 326 -27.52 -33.18 1.81
CA ASP A 326 -26.75 -34.03 2.73
C ASP A 326 -26.70 -33.47 4.16
N ASP A 327 -26.80 -32.14 4.33
CA ASP A 327 -26.87 -31.50 5.65
C ASP A 327 -28.22 -31.77 6.35
N ILE A 328 -29.25 -32.14 5.59
CA ILE A 328 -30.58 -32.51 6.10
C ILE A 328 -30.53 -33.88 6.78
N ILE A 329 -29.74 -34.83 6.25
CA ILE A 329 -29.71 -36.22 6.71
C ILE A 329 -29.01 -36.33 8.07
N ASN A 330 -27.87 -35.66 8.25
CA ASN A 330 -27.16 -35.63 9.54
C ASN A 330 -28.00 -34.98 10.66
N TYR A 331 -28.89 -34.06 10.31
CA TYR A 331 -29.78 -33.40 11.28
C TYR A 331 -30.89 -34.31 11.82
N PHE A 332 -31.33 -35.28 11.02
CA PHE A 332 -32.33 -36.27 11.45
C PHE A 332 -31.72 -37.47 12.19
N GLU A 333 -30.40 -37.64 12.17
CA GLU A 333 -29.71 -38.67 12.98
C GLU A 333 -29.43 -38.22 14.42
N ASP A 334 -29.40 -36.92 14.70
CA ASP A 334 -29.16 -36.39 16.04
C ASP A 334 -30.47 -36.41 16.86
N ASN A 335 -30.72 -37.54 17.53
CA ASN A 335 -31.95 -37.90 18.26
C ASN A 335 -32.34 -37.00 19.46
N SER A 336 -31.79 -35.79 19.60
CA SER A 336 -32.20 -34.84 20.65
C SER A 336 -33.42 -34.02 20.20
N ILE A 337 -34.58 -34.68 20.23
CA ILE A 337 -35.89 -34.19 19.75
C ILE A 337 -36.40 -32.88 20.45
N PHE A 338 -35.64 -32.24 21.35
CA PHE A 338 -36.12 -31.07 22.13
C PHE A 338 -35.09 -29.99 22.49
N SER A 339 -34.08 -29.67 21.67
CA SER A 339 -33.36 -28.39 21.87
C SER A 339 -34.08 -27.24 21.15
N HIS A 340 -34.32 -26.13 21.84
CA HIS A 340 -35.23 -25.04 21.47
C HIS A 340 -34.87 -24.22 20.20
N GLN A 341 -34.00 -24.71 19.33
CA GLN A 341 -33.54 -24.01 18.13
C GLN A 341 -33.99 -24.76 16.88
N ARG A 342 -35.06 -24.28 16.26
CA ARG A 342 -35.53 -24.77 14.95
C ARG A 342 -34.45 -24.46 13.90
N PRO A 343 -34.16 -25.38 12.97
CA PRO A 343 -33.08 -25.18 12.01
C PRO A 343 -33.45 -24.07 11.03
N GLU A 344 -32.48 -23.17 10.84
CA GLU A 344 -32.56 -22.02 9.96
C GLU A 344 -32.09 -22.45 8.57
N ILE A 345 -32.94 -22.39 7.56
CA ILE A 345 -32.54 -22.60 6.16
C ILE A 345 -32.59 -21.27 5.41
N GLY A 346 -31.65 -21.03 4.51
CA GLY A 346 -31.70 -19.84 3.67
C GLY A 346 -32.60 -19.99 2.45
N TYR A 347 -32.29 -19.24 1.40
CA TYR A 347 -33.07 -19.14 0.17
C TYR A 347 -32.32 -19.73 -1.02
N LEU A 348 -33.05 -20.36 -1.95
CA LEU A 348 -32.47 -20.90 -3.18
C LEU A 348 -31.79 -19.79 -3.99
N PHE A 349 -30.65 -20.12 -4.59
CA PHE A 349 -29.82 -19.19 -5.40
C PHE A 349 -29.23 -18.00 -4.63
N CYS A 350 -29.31 -18.03 -3.29
CA CYS A 350 -28.64 -17.11 -2.40
C CYS A 350 -27.39 -17.79 -1.84
N ASN A 351 -26.26 -17.09 -1.82
CA ASN A 351 -25.02 -17.56 -1.20
C ASN A 351 -24.32 -16.39 -0.53
N ASN A 352 -25.07 -15.68 0.33
CA ASN A 352 -24.60 -14.46 0.99
C ASN A 352 -24.16 -14.78 2.42
N GLN A 353 -22.91 -14.47 2.74
CA GLN A 353 -22.30 -14.68 4.04
C GLN A 353 -21.40 -13.48 4.37
N LEU A 354 -21.64 -12.83 5.50
CA LEU A 354 -20.83 -11.71 5.96
C LEU A 354 -19.71 -12.15 6.92
N HIS A 355 -19.51 -13.45 7.08
CA HIS A 355 -18.43 -14.02 7.87
C HIS A 355 -18.11 -15.43 7.39
N ASP A 356 -16.94 -15.94 7.79
CA ASP A 356 -16.70 -17.37 7.75
C ASP A 356 -17.56 -18.09 8.79
N PRO A 357 -18.29 -19.17 8.44
CA PRO A 357 -19.30 -19.80 9.30
C PRO A 357 -18.84 -20.13 10.73
N TYR A 358 -17.56 -20.51 10.87
CA TYR A 358 -16.96 -20.87 12.16
C TYR A 358 -16.50 -19.66 12.98
N LEU A 359 -16.18 -18.54 12.32
CA LEU A 359 -15.67 -17.32 12.94
C LEU A 359 -16.76 -16.25 13.16
N SER A 360 -18.03 -16.63 12.94
CA SER A 360 -19.20 -15.75 13.06
C SER A 360 -19.29 -15.05 14.42
N LYS A 361 -19.01 -15.77 15.50
CA LYS A 361 -19.03 -15.28 16.90
C LYS A 361 -17.93 -14.25 17.21
N TYR A 362 -16.87 -14.24 16.42
CA TYR A 362 -15.73 -13.33 16.57
C TYR A 362 -15.78 -12.13 15.62
N THR A 363 -16.69 -12.14 14.66
CA THR A 363 -16.88 -11.00 13.76
C THR A 363 -17.72 -9.92 14.45
N TYR A 364 -17.27 -8.67 14.37
CA TYR A 364 -18.00 -7.52 14.89
C TYR A 364 -18.87 -6.87 13.82
N TYR A 365 -20.10 -6.56 14.22
CA TYR A 365 -21.10 -5.93 13.36
C TYR A 365 -21.55 -4.60 13.94
N GLU A 366 -21.60 -3.58 13.11
CA GLU A 366 -21.99 -2.22 13.46
C GLU A 366 -23.16 -1.77 12.54
N GLY A 367 -24.28 -1.35 13.14
CA GLY A 367 -25.49 -0.95 12.42
C GLY A 367 -26.58 -2.02 12.35
N GLU A 368 -27.62 -1.75 11.55
CA GLU A 368 -28.81 -2.61 11.40
C GLU A 368 -28.60 -3.63 10.28
N ILE A 369 -28.08 -4.81 10.63
CA ILE A 369 -27.86 -5.92 9.70
C ILE A 369 -28.84 -7.04 10.03
N ILE A 370 -29.73 -7.34 9.10
CA ILE A 370 -30.85 -8.26 9.28
C ILE A 370 -30.60 -9.49 8.42
N ARG A 371 -30.51 -10.67 9.03
CA ARG A 371 -30.49 -11.95 8.31
C ARG A 371 -31.92 -12.40 8.06
N TYR A 372 -32.18 -12.80 6.82
CA TYR A 372 -33.42 -13.44 6.38
C TYR A 372 -33.17 -14.92 6.15
N TYR A 373 -34.02 -15.74 6.74
CA TYR A 373 -33.99 -17.19 6.65
C TYR A 373 -35.40 -17.76 6.82
N GLN A 374 -35.58 -19.06 6.66
CA GLN A 374 -36.83 -19.77 6.89
C GLN A 374 -36.58 -20.80 8.00
N LYS A 375 -37.53 -20.93 8.92
CA LYS A 375 -37.48 -21.99 9.94
C LYS A 375 -38.16 -23.23 9.39
N LEU A 376 -37.43 -24.34 9.28
CA LEU A 376 -38.06 -25.62 8.95
C LEU A 376 -38.94 -26.07 10.11
N LYS A 377 -40.17 -26.49 9.81
CA LYS A 377 -41.01 -27.26 10.74
C LYS A 377 -40.84 -28.74 10.40
N PRO A 378 -40.47 -29.61 11.36
CA PRO A 378 -40.37 -31.04 11.10
C PRO A 378 -41.76 -31.60 10.74
N TYR A 379 -41.80 -32.41 9.68
CA TYR A 379 -43.02 -33.02 9.13
C TYR A 379 -43.78 -33.87 10.17
N VAL A 380 -43.08 -34.35 11.21
CA VAL A 380 -43.62 -35.16 12.31
C VAL A 380 -44.73 -34.45 13.10
N LEU A 381 -44.82 -33.12 13.02
CA LEU A 381 -45.86 -32.34 13.69
C LEU A 381 -47.19 -32.27 12.92
N GLY A 382 -47.31 -32.90 11.75
CA GLY A 382 -48.58 -32.96 10.97
C GLY A 382 -49.03 -31.62 10.37
N ILE A 383 -48.17 -30.59 10.40
CA ILE A 383 -48.46 -29.26 9.87
C ILE A 383 -47.89 -29.17 8.46
N THR A 384 -48.76 -29.08 7.45
CA THR A 384 -48.43 -28.94 6.02
C THR A 384 -48.12 -27.49 5.59
N GLU A 385 -47.81 -26.61 6.54
CA GLU A 385 -47.55 -25.20 6.25
C GLU A 385 -46.18 -25.01 5.60
N THR A 386 -46.11 -24.13 4.61
CA THR A 386 -44.86 -23.69 4.00
C THR A 386 -43.93 -23.08 5.06
N PRO A 387 -42.60 -23.25 4.92
CA PRO A 387 -41.62 -22.57 5.78
C PRO A 387 -41.93 -21.07 5.86
N TYR A 388 -42.04 -20.53 7.07
CA TYR A 388 -42.38 -19.10 7.23
C TYR A 388 -41.10 -18.25 7.22
N PRO A 389 -41.06 -17.16 6.43
CA PRO A 389 -39.93 -16.24 6.42
C PRO A 389 -39.73 -15.64 7.82
N SER A 390 -38.51 -15.75 8.34
CA SER A 390 -38.09 -15.19 9.61
C SER A 390 -36.94 -14.21 9.37
N SER A 391 -36.84 -13.21 10.23
CA SER A 391 -35.77 -12.22 10.18
C SER A 391 -35.26 -11.93 11.59
N ASP A 392 -33.95 -11.99 11.77
CA ASP A 392 -33.29 -11.63 13.02
C ASP A 392 -32.10 -10.70 12.74
N PRO A 393 -31.57 -9.99 13.73
CA PRO A 393 -30.24 -9.40 13.65
C PRO A 393 -29.18 -10.47 13.33
N TYR A 394 -28.16 -10.09 12.56
CA TYR A 394 -27.17 -11.03 12.02
C TYR A 394 -26.36 -11.79 13.09
N THR A 395 -26.07 -11.19 14.27
CA THR A 395 -25.42 -11.86 15.43
C THR A 395 -25.37 -10.98 16.71
N ILE A 396 -24.97 -11.61 17.84
CA ILE A 396 -25.07 -11.19 19.27
C ILE A 396 -24.20 -9.98 19.68
N ASN A 397 -23.10 -9.67 18.98
CA ASN A 397 -22.15 -8.60 19.34
C ASN A 397 -22.37 -7.33 18.49
N THR A 398 -23.57 -6.74 18.55
CA THR A 398 -23.95 -5.58 17.74
C THR A 398 -24.02 -4.29 18.57
N LYS A 399 -23.36 -3.21 18.12
CA LYS A 399 -23.60 -1.84 18.61
C LYS A 399 -24.79 -1.20 17.86
N PHE A 400 -25.91 -1.91 17.80
CA PHE A 400 -27.07 -1.56 16.97
C PHE A 400 -27.61 -0.15 17.24
N ASP A 401 -27.94 0.14 18.50
CA ASP A 401 -28.63 1.39 18.88
C ASP A 401 -27.73 2.62 18.74
N PHE A 402 -26.42 2.47 18.91
CA PHE A 402 -25.53 3.63 18.88
C PHE A 402 -25.29 4.13 17.45
N VAL A 403 -24.99 3.21 16.53
CA VAL A 403 -24.66 3.53 15.13
C VAL A 403 -25.88 4.05 14.38
N SER A 404 -27.05 3.44 14.60
CA SER A 404 -28.31 3.90 14.00
C SER A 404 -28.70 5.32 14.45
N ARG A 405 -28.48 5.66 15.73
CA ARG A 405 -28.79 6.98 16.30
C ARG A 405 -27.72 8.04 16.04
N ASN A 406 -26.46 7.62 15.87
CA ASN A 406 -25.31 8.50 15.68
C ASN A 406 -24.41 8.00 14.53
N PRO A 407 -24.92 7.94 13.28
CA PRO A 407 -24.15 7.40 12.15
C PRO A 407 -22.83 8.15 11.93
N ASP A 408 -22.85 9.48 12.16
CA ASP A 408 -21.73 10.38 11.91
C ASP A 408 -20.62 10.30 12.98
N LYS A 409 -20.92 9.83 14.19
CA LYS A 409 -19.96 9.81 15.32
C LYS A 409 -18.94 8.68 15.25
N LEU A 410 -19.07 7.78 14.29
CA LEU A 410 -18.13 6.67 14.08
C LEU A 410 -17.81 6.52 12.59
N GLU A 411 -18.05 7.54 11.77
CA GLU A 411 -17.58 7.49 10.40
C GLU A 411 -16.04 7.49 10.37
N PRO A 412 -15.44 6.73 9.46
CA PRO A 412 -14.00 6.73 9.29
C PRO A 412 -13.49 8.14 8.94
N MET A 413 -12.58 8.67 9.77
CA MET A 413 -12.07 10.03 9.63
C MET A 413 -11.27 10.24 8.33
N GLN A 414 -10.60 9.17 7.89
CA GLN A 414 -9.78 9.15 6.69
C GLN A 414 -10.62 9.48 5.46
N LEU A 415 -11.88 9.04 5.42
CA LEU A 415 -12.78 9.32 4.29
C LEU A 415 -13.03 10.82 4.11
N ALA A 416 -13.34 11.53 5.19
CA ALA A 416 -13.59 12.98 5.15
C ALA A 416 -12.33 13.75 4.73
N ARG A 417 -11.18 13.37 5.28
CA ARG A 417 -9.86 13.91 4.89
C ARG A 417 -9.59 13.73 3.41
N ILE A 418 -9.74 12.51 2.89
CA ILE A 418 -9.44 12.19 1.49
C ILE A 418 -10.38 12.97 0.55
N LYS A 419 -11.67 13.03 0.85
CA LYS A 419 -12.66 13.79 0.05
C LYS A 419 -12.33 15.28 -0.03
N LYS A 420 -11.85 15.88 1.07
CA LYS A 420 -11.62 17.32 1.18
C LYS A 420 -10.24 17.75 0.69
N ASP A 421 -9.20 17.02 1.10
CA ASP A 421 -7.82 17.51 1.06
C ASP A 421 -6.94 16.78 0.04
N ALA A 422 -7.38 15.66 -0.56
CA ALA A 422 -6.51 14.85 -1.41
C ALA A 422 -6.01 15.55 -2.67
N LYS A 423 -6.78 16.49 -3.22
CA LYS A 423 -6.39 17.25 -4.41
C LYS A 423 -5.27 18.25 -4.12
N ASP A 424 -5.32 18.90 -2.95
CA ASP A 424 -4.42 20.00 -2.63
C ASP A 424 -3.06 19.48 -2.14
N TYR A 425 -3.04 18.30 -1.51
CA TYR A 425 -1.84 17.70 -0.92
C TYR A 425 -1.34 16.43 -1.66
N CYS A 426 -1.81 16.17 -2.89
CA CYS A 426 -1.28 15.06 -3.67
C CYS A 426 0.20 15.26 -4.05
N HIS A 427 0.90 14.16 -4.25
CA HIS A 427 2.26 14.15 -4.80
C HIS A 427 2.23 14.40 -6.30
N GLU A 428 1.26 13.80 -6.98
CA GLU A 428 1.08 13.91 -8.42
C GLU A 428 -0.38 14.23 -8.72
N PHE A 429 -0.59 15.26 -9.55
CA PHE A 429 -1.90 15.68 -10.02
C PHE A 429 -2.01 15.42 -11.53
N ILE A 430 -3.01 14.66 -11.92
CA ILE A 430 -3.23 14.23 -13.30
C ILE A 430 -4.59 14.75 -13.77
N GLU A 431 -4.58 15.72 -14.69
CA GLU A 431 -5.79 16.39 -15.20
C GLU A 431 -6.68 15.50 -16.08
N ARG A 432 -6.13 14.42 -16.62
CA ARG A 432 -6.79 13.52 -17.57
C ARG A 432 -6.99 12.13 -16.99
N ASP A 433 -7.53 11.22 -17.80
CA ASP A 433 -7.60 9.80 -17.45
C ASP A 433 -6.19 9.23 -17.26
N LEU A 434 -6.03 8.39 -16.22
CA LEU A 434 -4.79 7.67 -15.94
C LEU A 434 -4.94 6.21 -16.35
N ILE A 435 -3.95 5.69 -17.08
CA ILE A 435 -3.88 4.28 -17.46
C ILE A 435 -2.66 3.65 -16.77
N LEU A 436 -2.91 2.70 -15.88
CA LEU A 436 -1.91 1.91 -15.17
C LEU A 436 -2.04 0.44 -15.58
N GLN A 437 -1.14 0.00 -16.46
CA GLN A 437 -1.08 -1.38 -16.91
C GLN A 437 0.34 -1.91 -16.77
N GLY A 438 0.58 -2.65 -15.69
CA GLY A 438 1.87 -3.26 -15.41
C GLY A 438 1.94 -4.71 -15.87
N THR A 439 3.11 -5.16 -16.31
CA THR A 439 3.35 -6.57 -16.67
C THR A 439 4.28 -7.22 -15.65
N TYR A 440 4.47 -8.54 -15.76
CA TYR A 440 5.40 -9.26 -14.89
C TYR A 440 6.85 -8.77 -15.03
N SER A 441 7.30 -8.44 -16.26
CA SER A 441 8.65 -7.94 -16.52
C SER A 441 8.81 -6.45 -16.23
N LYS A 442 7.72 -5.70 -16.25
CA LYS A 442 7.71 -4.26 -16.00
C LYS A 442 6.46 -3.89 -15.20
N PRO A 443 6.49 -4.04 -13.87
CA PRO A 443 5.37 -3.62 -13.03
C PRO A 443 5.18 -2.11 -13.15
N ALA A 444 3.93 -1.65 -13.02
CA ALA A 444 3.62 -0.23 -12.99
C ALA A 444 3.95 0.30 -11.59
N ALA A 445 5.04 1.06 -11.49
CA ALA A 445 5.50 1.67 -10.25
C ALA A 445 4.74 2.97 -9.97
N ILE A 446 4.16 3.08 -8.78
CA ILE A 446 3.44 4.27 -8.33
C ILE A 446 3.70 4.50 -6.83
N MET A 447 3.90 5.75 -6.44
CA MET A 447 4.29 6.12 -5.08
C MET A 447 3.51 7.34 -4.57
N GLY A 448 3.07 7.27 -3.32
CA GLY A 448 2.37 8.33 -2.62
C GLY A 448 0.90 8.50 -3.01
N LEU A 449 0.34 9.63 -2.60
CA LEU A 449 -1.00 10.09 -2.95
C LEU A 449 -1.03 10.68 -4.36
N VAL A 450 -1.74 10.05 -5.29
CA VAL A 450 -1.93 10.49 -6.68
C VAL A 450 -3.38 10.88 -6.90
N TYR A 451 -3.62 12.08 -7.42
CA TYR A 451 -4.96 12.58 -7.71
C TYR A 451 -5.22 12.60 -9.21
N VAL A 452 -6.29 11.94 -9.64
CA VAL A 452 -6.71 11.82 -11.05
C VAL A 452 -8.05 12.52 -11.22
N GLN A 453 -8.08 13.60 -12.00
CA GLN A 453 -9.31 14.34 -12.28
C GLN A 453 -10.25 13.57 -13.22
N GLY A 454 -9.70 12.67 -14.05
CA GLY A 454 -10.46 11.78 -14.93
C GLY A 454 -10.81 10.43 -14.31
N ASN A 455 -10.94 9.43 -15.18
CA ASN A 455 -11.10 8.03 -14.83
C ASN A 455 -9.74 7.33 -14.63
N LEU A 456 -9.74 6.27 -13.83
CA LEU A 456 -8.58 5.39 -13.65
C LEU A 456 -8.81 4.09 -14.39
N PHE A 457 -7.94 3.73 -15.34
CA PHE A 457 -7.89 2.41 -15.95
C PHE A 457 -6.74 1.63 -15.32
N ILE A 458 -7.03 0.53 -14.64
CA ILE A 458 -6.01 -0.22 -13.89
C ILE A 458 -6.07 -1.72 -14.17
N GLY A 459 -4.91 -2.33 -14.34
CA GLY A 459 -4.76 -3.78 -14.50
C GLY A 459 -3.30 -4.23 -14.46
N GLY A 460 -3.12 -5.54 -14.27
CA GLY A 460 -1.81 -6.17 -14.22
C GLY A 460 -1.08 -5.95 -12.89
N ARG A 461 0.25 -5.85 -12.95
CA ARG A 461 1.11 -5.86 -11.76
C ARG A 461 1.51 -4.46 -11.31
N ILE A 462 1.24 -4.13 -10.06
CA ILE A 462 1.51 -2.81 -9.48
C ILE A 462 2.60 -2.92 -8.42
N SER A 463 3.57 -2.01 -8.46
CA SER A 463 4.63 -1.91 -7.45
C SER A 463 4.64 -0.54 -6.78
N GLY A 464 5.14 -0.51 -5.54
CA GLY A 464 5.20 0.70 -4.72
C GLY A 464 4.03 0.83 -3.73
N GLN A 465 3.98 1.97 -3.04
CA GLN A 465 2.97 2.29 -2.04
C GLN A 465 2.19 3.52 -2.48
N ALA A 466 0.93 3.35 -2.86
CA ALA A 466 0.14 4.46 -3.39
C ALA A 466 -1.32 4.45 -2.94
N MET A 467 -1.85 5.67 -2.82
CA MET A 467 -3.29 5.93 -2.80
C MET A 467 -3.65 6.70 -4.07
N ILE A 468 -4.51 6.13 -4.90
CA ILE A 468 -4.98 6.78 -6.13
C ILE A 468 -6.41 7.27 -5.90
N VAL A 469 -6.60 8.58 -5.97
CA VAL A 469 -7.89 9.24 -5.81
C VAL A 469 -8.37 9.71 -7.18
N ALA A 470 -9.33 8.99 -7.74
CA ALA A 470 -9.98 9.34 -9.00
C ALA A 470 -11.28 10.12 -8.74
N GLN A 471 -11.48 11.23 -9.45
CA GLN A 471 -12.75 11.95 -9.43
C GLN A 471 -13.83 11.17 -10.19
N GLY A 472 -13.45 10.48 -11.28
CA GLY A 472 -14.32 9.62 -12.09
C GLY A 472 -14.39 8.17 -11.63
N ASP A 473 -14.70 7.28 -12.56
CA ASP A 473 -14.80 5.83 -12.34
C ASP A 473 -13.42 5.17 -12.25
N ILE A 474 -13.37 4.02 -11.58
CA ILE A 474 -12.23 3.10 -11.65
C ILE A 474 -12.61 1.93 -12.56
N ILE A 475 -11.94 1.80 -13.70
CA ILE A 475 -12.15 0.73 -14.68
C ILE A 475 -11.06 -0.33 -14.51
N ILE A 476 -11.46 -1.53 -14.10
CA ILE A 476 -10.59 -2.70 -14.01
C ILE A 476 -10.43 -3.29 -15.40
N THR A 477 -9.21 -3.24 -15.94
CA THR A 477 -8.88 -3.76 -17.28
C THR A 477 -8.34 -5.20 -17.25
N ASP A 478 -7.72 -5.60 -16.13
CA ASP A 478 -7.23 -6.96 -15.87
C ASP A 478 -7.14 -7.16 -14.35
N ASN A 479 -6.74 -8.35 -13.88
CA ASN A 479 -6.40 -8.60 -12.48
C ASN A 479 -5.38 -7.58 -11.99
N VAL A 480 -5.62 -6.97 -10.83
CA VAL A 480 -4.70 -6.05 -10.16
C VAL A 480 -3.99 -6.82 -9.06
N VAL A 481 -2.69 -7.01 -9.22
CA VAL A 481 -1.85 -7.84 -8.33
C VAL A 481 -0.65 -7.02 -7.87
N GLN A 482 -0.32 -7.11 -6.59
CA GLN A 482 0.86 -6.46 -6.02
C GLN A 482 2.14 -7.20 -6.44
N ASP A 483 3.20 -6.45 -6.73
CA ASP A 483 4.48 -7.03 -7.13
C ASP A 483 5.22 -7.67 -5.94
N SER A 484 5.11 -7.05 -4.77
CA SER A 484 5.82 -7.47 -3.55
C SER A 484 4.96 -7.30 -2.29
N ALA A 485 5.36 -7.95 -1.20
CA ALA A 485 4.69 -7.79 0.09
C ALA A 485 4.83 -6.39 0.71
N ALA A 486 5.79 -5.59 0.24
CA ALA A 486 5.97 -4.20 0.65
C ALA A 486 5.11 -3.22 -0.16
N SER A 487 4.52 -3.68 -1.26
CA SER A 487 3.62 -2.87 -2.08
C SER A 487 2.27 -2.69 -1.37
N PHE A 488 1.68 -1.52 -1.54
CA PHE A 488 0.39 -1.16 -0.97
C PHE A 488 -0.41 -0.35 -1.97
N LEU A 489 -1.69 -0.66 -2.14
CA LEU A 489 -2.57 0.06 -3.05
C LEU A 489 -3.92 0.36 -2.42
N SER A 490 -4.27 1.64 -2.41
CA SER A 490 -5.62 2.12 -2.11
C SER A 490 -6.20 2.84 -3.33
N LEU A 491 -7.41 2.44 -3.72
CA LEU A 491 -8.14 3.00 -4.86
C LEU A 491 -9.38 3.71 -4.34
N VAL A 492 -9.56 4.97 -4.70
CA VAL A 492 -10.65 5.82 -4.22
C VAL A 492 -11.35 6.48 -5.40
N SER A 493 -12.60 6.10 -5.67
CA SER A 493 -13.46 6.79 -6.64
C SER A 493 -14.41 7.74 -5.91
N LEU A 494 -14.15 9.05 -6.01
CA LEU A 494 -14.89 10.07 -5.27
C LEU A 494 -16.32 10.26 -5.75
N ASN A 495 -16.56 10.24 -7.07
CA ASN A 495 -17.89 10.45 -7.65
C ASN A 495 -18.36 9.32 -8.57
N GLY A 496 -17.56 8.27 -8.76
CA GLY A 496 -17.85 7.19 -9.67
C GLY A 496 -18.10 5.86 -8.99
N SER A 497 -18.06 4.83 -9.82
CA SER A 497 -18.19 3.43 -9.44
C SER A 497 -16.95 2.64 -9.88
N VAL A 498 -16.80 1.41 -9.38
CA VAL A 498 -15.81 0.48 -9.92
C VAL A 498 -16.45 -0.33 -11.04
N LYS A 499 -15.86 -0.34 -12.24
CA LYS A 499 -16.42 -0.95 -13.45
C LYS A 499 -15.46 -1.95 -14.07
N TYR A 500 -16.01 -2.95 -14.71
CA TYR A 500 -15.24 -3.86 -15.55
C TYR A 500 -15.02 -3.25 -16.93
N ALA A 501 -13.83 -3.44 -17.50
CA ALA A 501 -13.64 -3.29 -18.93
C ALA A 501 -14.55 -4.26 -19.70
N ARG A 502 -14.97 -3.89 -20.92
CA ARG A 502 -16.04 -4.58 -21.67
C ARG A 502 -15.84 -6.09 -21.83
N GLU A 503 -14.61 -6.55 -21.93
CA GLU A 503 -14.26 -7.96 -22.16
C GLU A 503 -13.96 -8.73 -20.86
N LEU A 504 -13.76 -8.02 -19.75
CA LEU A 504 -13.39 -8.63 -18.49
C LEU A 504 -14.64 -9.15 -17.76
N LYS A 505 -14.66 -10.45 -17.49
CA LYS A 505 -15.74 -11.08 -16.72
C LYS A 505 -15.37 -11.32 -15.27
N ASN A 506 -14.10 -11.66 -15.01
CA ASN A 506 -13.60 -12.04 -13.71
C ASN A 506 -12.41 -11.16 -13.36
N ALA A 507 -12.36 -10.66 -12.14
CA ALA A 507 -11.26 -9.83 -11.67
C ALA A 507 -10.83 -10.23 -10.25
N LYS A 508 -9.53 -10.31 -10.05
CA LYS A 508 -8.87 -10.31 -8.76
C LYS A 508 -8.26 -8.93 -8.54
N VAL A 509 -8.52 -8.31 -7.39
CA VAL A 509 -8.02 -6.97 -7.07
C VAL A 509 -7.36 -6.99 -5.69
N GLU A 510 -6.05 -6.79 -5.64
CA GLU A 510 -5.24 -6.68 -4.43
C GLU A 510 -5.08 -5.20 -4.03
N ALA A 511 -6.18 -4.60 -3.56
CA ALA A 511 -6.23 -3.22 -3.13
C ALA A 511 -7.38 -2.97 -2.15
N ALA A 512 -7.23 -1.94 -1.31
CA ALA A 512 -8.36 -1.30 -0.64
C ALA A 512 -9.17 -0.50 -1.65
N ILE A 513 -10.50 -0.66 -1.65
CA ILE A 513 -11.38 0.02 -2.61
C ILE A 513 -12.38 0.89 -1.88
N TYR A 514 -12.40 2.17 -2.22
CA TYR A 514 -13.51 3.08 -1.97
C TYR A 514 -14.18 3.46 -3.27
N ALA A 515 -15.51 3.44 -3.30
CA ALA A 515 -16.27 4.03 -4.39
C ALA A 515 -17.60 4.62 -3.90
N LYS A 516 -18.00 5.76 -4.46
CA LYS A 516 -19.30 6.35 -4.14
C LYS A 516 -20.44 5.40 -4.53
N GLU A 517 -20.33 4.82 -5.72
CA GLU A 517 -21.22 3.77 -6.19
C GLU A 517 -20.49 2.42 -6.19
N SER A 518 -21.26 1.34 -6.09
CA SER A 518 -20.75 -0.01 -5.98
C SER A 518 -19.93 -0.50 -7.19
N VAL A 519 -19.49 -1.75 -7.11
CA VAL A 519 -18.90 -2.46 -8.26
C VAL A 519 -19.99 -2.78 -9.27
N VAL A 520 -19.81 -2.44 -10.54
CA VAL A 520 -20.81 -2.61 -11.60
C VAL A 520 -20.29 -3.51 -12.71
N GLY A 521 -21.12 -4.46 -13.14
CA GLY A 521 -20.82 -5.38 -14.23
C GLY A 521 -20.02 -6.61 -13.81
N GLY A 522 -19.45 -7.32 -14.79
CA GLY A 522 -18.70 -8.56 -14.56
C GLY A 522 -19.55 -9.75 -14.09
N GLU A 523 -18.90 -10.90 -13.96
CA GLU A 523 -19.47 -12.13 -13.40
C GLU A 523 -18.94 -12.40 -11.98
N GLN A 524 -17.64 -12.17 -11.74
CA GLN A 524 -17.00 -12.41 -10.44
C GLN A 524 -15.93 -11.36 -10.09
N ILE A 525 -15.95 -10.87 -8.85
CA ILE A 525 -14.87 -10.08 -8.24
C ILE A 525 -14.32 -10.76 -6.99
N ASN A 526 -13.01 -10.75 -6.84
CA ASN A 526 -12.32 -11.14 -5.62
C ASN A 526 -11.39 -10.01 -5.15
N ILE A 527 -11.76 -9.37 -4.04
CA ILE A 527 -11.04 -8.24 -3.45
C ILE A 527 -10.19 -8.77 -2.30
N PHE A 528 -8.90 -8.49 -2.31
CA PHE A 528 -7.97 -8.70 -1.21
C PHE A 528 -7.61 -7.32 -0.65
N GLY A 529 -8.25 -6.96 0.46
CA GLY A 529 -8.33 -5.60 0.97
C GLY A 529 -9.70 -5.38 1.63
N ASN A 530 -10.29 -4.21 1.41
CA ASN A 530 -11.63 -3.89 1.88
C ASN A 530 -12.48 -3.29 0.77
N LEU A 531 -13.81 -3.31 0.99
CA LEU A 531 -14.77 -2.60 0.16
C LEU A 531 -15.50 -1.55 1.00
N VAL A 532 -15.30 -0.29 0.65
CA VAL A 532 -15.94 0.85 1.27
C VAL A 532 -16.80 1.52 0.21
N VAL A 533 -18.09 1.67 0.47
CA VAL A 533 -19.01 2.26 -0.50
C VAL A 533 -19.91 3.27 0.17
N ASP A 534 -20.24 4.35 -0.54
CA ASP A 534 -21.35 5.20 -0.08
C ASP A 534 -22.65 4.40 -0.24
N SER A 535 -22.95 3.83 -1.41
CA SER A 535 -24.12 2.94 -1.60
C SER A 535 -23.71 1.62 -2.24
N LEU A 536 -24.11 0.51 -1.60
CA LEU A 536 -23.75 -0.83 -2.07
C LEU A 536 -24.55 -1.24 -3.29
N ASN A 537 -25.80 -0.78 -3.43
CA ASN A 537 -26.68 -0.94 -4.60
C ASN A 537 -26.46 -2.26 -5.34
N ARG A 538 -26.42 -3.38 -4.61
CA ARG A 538 -26.14 -4.69 -5.22
C ARG A 538 -27.16 -5.03 -6.30
N GLN A 539 -28.39 -4.57 -6.09
CA GLN A 539 -29.57 -4.79 -6.92
C GLN A 539 -30.51 -3.59 -6.81
N LYS A 540 -31.38 -3.39 -7.82
CA LYS A 540 -32.34 -2.27 -7.87
C LYS A 540 -33.51 -2.47 -6.90
N GLY A 541 -33.29 -2.26 -5.60
CA GLY A 541 -34.27 -2.59 -4.55
C GLY A 541 -34.28 -4.10 -4.24
N GLU A 542 -35.30 -4.58 -3.51
CA GLU A 542 -35.34 -5.97 -3.03
C GLU A 542 -35.52 -7.01 -4.15
N ASP A 543 -36.41 -6.76 -5.12
CA ASP A 543 -36.69 -7.67 -6.25
C ASP A 543 -36.06 -7.18 -7.58
N GLY A 544 -35.15 -6.21 -7.50
CA GLY A 544 -34.54 -5.61 -8.68
C GLY A 544 -33.50 -6.48 -9.38
N ALA A 545 -33.19 -6.10 -10.62
CA ALA A 545 -32.06 -6.67 -11.35
C ALA A 545 -30.74 -6.44 -10.60
N LEU A 546 -29.88 -7.46 -10.61
CA LEU A 546 -28.53 -7.41 -10.04
C LEU A 546 -27.66 -6.42 -10.83
N ILE A 547 -26.99 -5.51 -10.12
CA ILE A 547 -26.06 -4.51 -10.68
C ILE A 547 -24.61 -4.96 -10.49
N MET A 548 -24.31 -5.49 -9.29
CA MET A 548 -22.98 -6.03 -8.95
C MET A 548 -22.68 -7.36 -9.65
N PRO A 549 -21.41 -7.79 -9.68
CA PRO A 549 -21.05 -9.14 -10.07
C PRO A 549 -21.88 -10.20 -9.33
N LYS A 550 -22.23 -11.29 -10.02
CA LYS A 550 -22.95 -12.44 -9.45
C LYS A 550 -22.21 -13.04 -8.26
N LYS A 551 -20.88 -13.04 -8.30
CA LYS A 551 -20.02 -13.54 -7.22
C LYS A 551 -19.10 -12.43 -6.73
N VAL A 552 -19.26 -12.04 -5.47
CA VAL A 552 -18.42 -11.04 -4.80
C VAL A 552 -17.76 -11.70 -3.60
N MET A 553 -16.44 -11.67 -3.55
CA MET A 553 -15.65 -12.12 -2.41
C MET A 553 -14.76 -10.98 -1.94
N ILE A 554 -14.80 -10.68 -0.64
CA ILE A 554 -13.96 -9.68 -0.01
C ILE A 554 -13.18 -10.37 1.10
N ASN A 555 -11.86 -10.39 0.97
CA ASN A 555 -10.95 -10.95 1.95
C ASN A 555 -10.18 -9.80 2.59
N TYR A 556 -10.40 -9.59 3.88
CA TYR A 556 -9.74 -8.56 4.64
C TYR A 556 -8.23 -8.74 4.67
N ASP A 557 -7.52 -7.64 4.43
CA ASP A 557 -6.08 -7.51 4.60
C ASP A 557 -5.78 -6.65 5.84
N SER A 558 -4.95 -7.16 6.75
CA SER A 558 -4.55 -6.42 7.96
C SER A 558 -3.60 -5.27 7.66
N LYS A 559 -2.85 -5.32 6.54
CA LYS A 559 -1.96 -4.23 6.11
C LYS A 559 -2.68 -2.90 5.87
N LEU A 560 -4.01 -2.95 5.72
CA LEU A 560 -4.82 -1.73 5.64
C LEU A 560 -4.71 -0.89 6.91
N LYS A 561 -4.52 -1.52 8.07
CA LYS A 561 -4.22 -0.80 9.31
C LYS A 561 -2.77 -0.35 9.26
N SER A 562 -2.55 0.93 9.54
CA SER A 562 -1.21 1.49 9.63
C SER A 562 -0.52 1.03 10.92
N GLU A 563 -0.11 -0.23 10.98
CA GLU A 563 0.66 -0.79 12.11
C GLU A 563 1.93 0.04 12.29
N VAL A 564 2.06 0.71 13.43
CA VAL A 564 3.21 1.56 13.79
C VAL A 564 3.63 2.53 12.67
N GLY A 565 2.67 3.10 11.93
CA GLY A 565 2.95 4.06 10.86
C GLY A 565 3.41 3.44 9.52
N SER A 566 3.24 2.13 9.32
CA SER A 566 3.67 1.40 8.11
C SER A 566 3.05 1.86 6.78
N ASN A 567 1.92 2.59 6.81
CA ASN A 567 1.29 3.17 5.63
C ASN A 567 1.74 4.62 5.35
N VAL A 568 2.69 5.15 6.13
CA VAL A 568 3.29 6.46 5.85
C VAL A 568 4.30 6.31 4.72
N CYS A 569 4.00 6.96 3.60
CA CYS A 569 4.85 6.97 2.43
C CYS A 569 5.70 8.25 2.40
N PHE A 570 6.99 8.07 2.13
CA PHE A 570 7.91 9.15 1.79
C PHE A 570 8.04 9.21 0.27
N ASN A 571 7.89 10.41 -0.30
CA ASN A 571 8.10 10.59 -1.72
C ASN A 571 8.84 11.90 -2.01
N ILE A 572 9.94 11.78 -2.77
CA ILE A 572 10.74 12.90 -3.25
C ILE A 572 10.30 13.19 -4.67
N SER A 573 9.96 14.45 -4.95
CA SER A 573 9.64 14.88 -6.31
C SER A 573 10.83 14.64 -7.24
N ASP A 574 10.56 14.05 -8.40
CA ASP A 574 11.54 13.93 -9.48
C ASP A 574 11.85 15.29 -10.13
N LEU A 575 10.97 16.29 -9.94
CA LEU A 575 11.18 17.65 -10.42
C LEU A 575 12.16 18.39 -9.52
N ILE A 576 13.22 18.92 -10.14
CA ILE A 576 14.18 19.80 -9.47
C ILE A 576 13.51 21.16 -9.28
N THR A 577 13.28 21.54 -8.02
CA THR A 577 12.69 22.85 -7.67
C THR A 577 13.69 23.96 -7.93
N THR A 578 14.97 23.76 -7.62
CA THR A 578 16.05 24.71 -7.87
C THR A 578 17.40 23.99 -7.98
N MET A 579 18.24 24.41 -8.92
CA MET A 579 19.65 23.99 -9.04
C MET A 579 20.51 25.26 -9.11
N ARG A 580 21.53 25.36 -8.25
CA ARG A 580 22.46 26.50 -8.21
C ARG A 580 23.90 26.01 -8.11
N ASP A 581 24.75 26.58 -8.95
CA ASP A 581 26.20 26.56 -8.73
C ASP A 581 26.51 27.62 -7.66
N LEU A 582 27.09 27.19 -6.54
CA LEU A 582 27.43 28.05 -5.39
C LEU A 582 28.84 28.64 -5.48
#